data_AF-A0A447IF30-F1
#
_entry.id   AF-A0A447IF30-F1
#
_cell.length_a   1.000
_cell.length_b   1.000
_cell.length_c   1.000
_cell.angle_alpha   90.00
_cell.angle_beta   90.00
_cell.angle_gamma   90.00
#
_symmetry.space_group_name_H-M   'P 1'
#
loop_
_entity.id
_entity.type
_entity.pdbx_description
1 polymer ?
#
loop_
_entity_poly.entity_id
_entity_poly.type
_entity_poly.pdbx_seq_one_letter_code
_entity_poly.pdbx_strand_id
1 'polypeptide(L)'
;MSERNALIELAGFIGRSPLASPDMRVRNRVLAGLSDSIMPRQRRSVGDLLAVVMALSARTRRMAQDPVHVEVDVFAPGGKRAVRLTLGDN
;
A
#
# COMPACT_ATOMS: atom_id res chain seq x y z
N MET A 1 -27.49 11.13 20.60
CA MET A 1 -27.75 10.07 21.59
C MET A 1 -27.05 8.73 21.25
N SER A 2 -25.89 8.72 20.56
CA SER A 2 -25.21 7.48 20.13
C SER A 2 -23.78 7.35 20.68
N GLU A 3 -22.98 8.41 20.65
CA GLU A 3 -21.59 8.42 21.17
C GLU A 3 -21.46 8.10 22.66
N ARG A 4 -22.38 8.60 23.48
CA ARG A 4 -22.36 8.36 24.94
C ARG A 4 -22.56 6.88 25.29
N ASN A 5 -23.27 6.12 24.46
CA ASN A 5 -23.48 4.69 24.69
C ASN A 5 -22.23 3.89 24.31
N ALA A 6 -21.55 4.23 23.20
CA ALA A 6 -20.31 3.57 22.79
C ALA A 6 -19.18 3.73 23.82
N LEU A 7 -19.06 4.91 24.44
CA LEU A 7 -18.05 5.17 25.48
C LEU A 7 -18.34 4.40 26.79
N ILE A 8 -19.61 4.22 27.13
CA ILE A 8 -20.04 3.42 28.29
C ILE A 8 -19.78 1.92 28.04
N GLU A 9 -20.02 1.43 26.82
CA GLU A 9 -19.68 0.05 26.43
C GLU A 9 -18.17 -0.20 26.46
N LEU A 10 -17.36 0.78 26.06
CA LEU A 10 -15.89 0.67 26.14
C LEU A 10 -15.38 0.62 27.59
N ALA A 11 -16.00 1.36 28.50
CA ALA A 11 -15.63 1.36 29.92
C ALA A 11 -15.91 0.01 30.60
N GLY A 12 -16.88 -0.77 30.09
CA GLY A 12 -17.16 -2.15 30.52
C GLY A 12 -16.39 -3.22 29.74
N PHE A 13 -15.62 -2.84 28.72
CA PHE A 13 -14.92 -3.80 27.87
C PHE A 13 -13.73 -4.42 28.62
N ILE A 14 -13.95 -5.61 29.16
CA ILE A 14 -12.86 -6.47 29.62
C ILE A 14 -12.31 -7.17 28.37
N GLY A 15 -11.17 -6.70 27.88
CA GLY A 15 -10.44 -7.32 26.78
C GLY A 15 -9.93 -8.71 27.15
N ARG A 16 -10.83 -9.70 27.19
CA ARG A 16 -10.47 -11.12 27.34
C ARG A 16 -9.97 -11.61 26.00
N SER A 17 -8.76 -11.19 25.64
CA SER A 17 -8.08 -11.73 24.49
C SER A 17 -7.98 -13.25 24.66
N PRO A 18 -8.41 -14.05 23.67
CA PRO A 18 -8.20 -15.50 23.69
C PRO A 18 -6.72 -15.91 23.84
N LEU A 19 -5.78 -15.00 23.56
CA LEU A 19 -4.35 -15.17 23.82
C LEU A 19 -3.97 -15.08 25.31
N ALA A 20 -4.74 -14.31 26.09
CA ALA A 20 -4.55 -14.12 27.53
C ALA A 20 -5.32 -15.17 28.36
N SER A 21 -5.95 -16.15 27.69
CA SER A 21 -6.63 -17.25 28.37
C SER A 21 -5.67 -18.07 29.25
N PRO A 22 -6.04 -18.43 30.48
CA PRO A 22 -5.26 -19.36 31.31
C PRO A 22 -5.28 -20.79 30.74
N ASP A 23 -6.23 -21.10 29.84
CA ASP A 23 -6.30 -22.39 29.16
C ASP A 23 -5.36 -22.42 27.94
N MET A 24 -4.35 -23.28 28.03
CA MET A 24 -3.34 -23.50 26.99
C MET A 24 -3.95 -24.01 25.67
N ARG A 25 -5.07 -24.75 25.70
CA ARG A 25 -5.73 -25.27 24.49
C ARG A 25 -6.38 -24.14 23.69
N VAL A 26 -7.00 -23.19 24.37
CA VAL A 26 -7.60 -21.99 23.77
C VAL A 26 -6.49 -21.12 23.16
N ARG A 27 -5.41 -20.92 23.90
CA ARG A 27 -4.25 -20.13 23.43
C ARG A 27 -3.60 -20.75 22.20
N ASN A 28 -3.31 -22.04 22.21
CA ASN A 28 -2.66 -22.72 21.08
C ASN A 28 -3.52 -22.72 19.81
N ARG A 29 -4.85 -22.84 19.94
CA ARG A 29 -5.77 -22.74 18.79
C ARG A 29 -5.71 -21.36 18.15
N VAL A 30 -5.66 -20.31 18.96
CA VAL A 30 -5.60 -18.92 18.49
C VAL A 30 -4.24 -18.62 17.86
N LEU A 31 -3.16 -19.09 18.48
CA LEU A 31 -1.80 -18.98 17.93
C LEU A 31 -1.65 -19.70 16.58
N ALA A 32 -2.22 -20.90 16.45
CA ALA A 32 -2.21 -21.64 15.18
C ALA A 32 -2.99 -20.89 14.09
N GLY A 33 -4.18 -20.36 14.40
CA GLY A 33 -4.96 -19.56 13.45
C GLY A 33 -4.26 -18.26 13.05
N LEU A 34 -3.59 -17.60 13.99
CA LEU A 34 -2.79 -16.40 13.72
C LEU A 34 -1.60 -16.75 12.81
N SER A 35 -0.89 -17.83 13.11
CA SER A 35 0.20 -18.36 12.28
C SER A 35 -0.27 -18.69 10.87
N ASP A 36 -1.43 -19.34 10.71
CA ASP A 36 -2.01 -19.67 9.40
C ASP A 36 -2.44 -18.44 8.59
N SER A 37 -2.74 -17.34 9.26
CA SER A 37 -3.11 -16.06 8.62
C SER A 37 -1.91 -15.18 8.28
N ILE A 38 -0.84 -15.24 9.08
CA ILE A 38 0.39 -14.46 8.90
C ILE A 38 1.33 -15.15 7.92
N MET A 39 1.35 -16.48 7.91
CA MET A 39 2.09 -17.23 6.91
C MET A 39 1.40 -17.01 5.57
N PRO A 40 2.05 -16.36 4.60
CA PRO A 40 1.50 -16.31 3.25
C PRO A 40 1.35 -17.76 2.80
N ARG A 41 0.12 -18.19 2.54
CA ARG A 41 -0.20 -19.49 1.91
C ARG A 41 0.34 -19.47 0.48
N GLN A 42 1.66 -19.47 0.34
CA GLN A 42 2.34 -19.20 -0.90
C GLN A 42 3.09 -20.45 -1.35
N ARG A 43 2.32 -21.38 -1.88
CA ARG A 43 2.73 -21.95 -3.16
C ARG A 43 2.49 -20.85 -4.19
N ARG A 44 3.39 -19.85 -4.26
CA ARG A 44 3.35 -18.87 -5.37
C ARG A 44 3.37 -19.69 -6.64
N SER A 45 2.33 -19.56 -7.44
CA SER A 45 2.36 -20.19 -8.75
C SER A 45 3.51 -19.57 -9.54
N VAL A 46 4.05 -20.29 -10.52
CA VAL A 46 5.05 -19.74 -11.44
C VAL A 46 4.52 -18.46 -12.10
N GLY A 47 3.22 -18.39 -12.35
CA GLY A 47 2.52 -17.20 -12.85
C GLY A 47 2.64 -15.98 -11.92
N ASP A 48 2.48 -16.17 -10.61
CA ASP A 48 2.64 -15.08 -9.64
C ASP A 48 4.08 -14.56 -9.59
N LEU A 49 5.06 -15.46 -9.71
CA LEU A 49 6.47 -15.09 -9.73
C LEU A 49 6.82 -14.30 -11.01
N LEU A 50 6.31 -14.75 -12.16
CA LEU A 50 6.44 -14.04 -13.44
C LEU A 50 5.78 -12.66 -13.39
N ALA A 51 4.60 -12.54 -12.79
CA ALA A 51 3.93 -11.25 -12.63
C ALA A 51 4.79 -10.25 -11.82
N VAL A 52 5.42 -10.71 -10.74
CA VAL A 52 6.34 -9.88 -9.94
C VAL A 52 7.57 -9.45 -10.75
N VAL A 53 8.18 -10.37 -11.51
CA VAL A 53 9.34 -10.06 -12.37
C VAL A 53 8.97 -9.08 -13.48
N MET A 54 7.81 -9.24 -14.11
CA MET A 54 7.32 -8.32 -15.13
C MET A 54 7.07 -6.93 -14.54
N ALA A 55 6.42 -6.84 -13.37
CA ALA A 55 6.20 -5.58 -12.67
C ALA A 55 7.52 -4.88 -12.31
N LEU A 56 8.49 -5.64 -11.78
CA LEU A 56 9.81 -5.13 -11.47
C LEU A 56 10.57 -4.67 -12.74
N SER A 57 10.51 -5.44 -13.82
CA SER A 57 11.15 -5.11 -15.11
C SER A 57 10.54 -3.86 -15.76
N ALA A 58 9.22 -3.68 -15.68
CA ALA A 58 8.56 -2.48 -16.15
C ALA A 58 8.97 -1.25 -15.33
N ARG A 59 9.13 -1.41 -14.01
CA ARG A 59 9.60 -0.34 -13.13
C ARG A 59 11.05 0.03 -13.41
N THR A 60 11.94 -0.95 -13.56
CA THR A 60 13.36 -0.67 -13.87
C THR A 60 13.54 -0.03 -15.24
N ARG A 61 12.74 -0.40 -16.26
CA ARG A 61 12.74 0.34 -17.53
C ARG A 61 12.41 1.81 -17.36
N ARG A 62 11.48 2.17 -16.46
CA ARG A 62 11.17 3.60 -16.20
C ARG A 62 12.27 4.31 -15.41
N MET A 63 13.03 3.60 -14.60
CA MET A 63 14.14 4.19 -13.83
C MET A 63 15.44 4.32 -14.63
N ALA A 64 15.65 3.47 -15.65
CA ALA A 64 16.84 3.48 -16.49
C ALA A 64 16.68 4.27 -17.80
N GLN A 65 15.50 4.81 -18.07
CA GLN A 65 15.31 5.76 -19.17
C GLN A 65 15.73 7.15 -18.70
N ASP A 66 16.48 7.84 -19.54
CA ASP A 66 16.80 9.25 -19.28
C ASP A 66 15.49 10.05 -19.15
N PRO A 67 15.42 10.99 -18.19
CA PRO A 67 14.27 11.88 -18.06
C PRO A 67 13.97 12.59 -19.37
N VAL A 68 12.69 12.66 -19.74
CA VAL A 68 12.26 13.40 -20.93
C VAL A 68 12.15 14.88 -20.55
N HIS A 69 12.89 15.73 -21.25
CA HIS A 69 12.76 17.17 -21.14
C HIS A 69 11.80 17.70 -22.20
N VAL A 70 10.80 18.47 -21.77
CA VAL A 70 9.81 19.09 -22.67
C VAL A 70 9.89 20.60 -22.54
N GLU A 71 10.15 21.27 -23.66
CA GLU A 71 10.05 22.72 -23.79
C GLU A 71 8.77 23.08 -24.55
N VAL A 72 7.93 23.92 -23.94
CA VAL A 72 6.72 24.43 -24.56
C VAL A 72 6.82 25.95 -24.69
N ASP A 73 6.84 26.42 -25.94
CA ASP A 73 6.78 27.84 -26.27
C ASP A 73 5.39 28.18 -26.83
N VAL A 74 4.67 29.08 -26.16
CA VAL A 74 3.38 29.61 -26.62
C VAL A 74 3.59 31.04 -27.10
N PHE A 75 3.07 31.37 -28.28
CA PHE A 75 3.15 32.72 -28.86
C PHE A 75 1.77 33.37 -28.90
N ALA A 76 1.70 34.65 -28.55
CA ALA A 76 0.51 35.46 -28.72
C ALA A 76 0.27 35.75 -30.22
N PRO A 77 -0.95 36.11 -30.63
CA PRO A 77 -1.26 36.44 -32.03
C PRO A 77 -0.37 37.53 -32.66
N GLY A 78 0.23 38.40 -31.84
CA GLY A 78 1.22 39.40 -32.25
C GLY A 78 2.67 38.90 -32.36
N GLY A 79 2.90 37.59 -32.35
CA GLY A 79 4.22 36.96 -32.51
C GLY A 79 5.15 37.05 -31.29
N LYS A 80 4.73 37.73 -30.21
CA LYS A 80 5.48 37.79 -28.95
C LYS A 80 5.28 36.50 -28.16
N ARG A 81 6.35 35.97 -27.56
CA ARG A 81 6.28 34.78 -26.70
C ARG A 81 5.44 35.10 -25.45
N ALA A 82 4.40 34.32 -25.23
CA ALA A 82 3.46 34.47 -24.13
C ALA A 82 3.86 33.65 -22.90
N VAL A 83 4.29 32.40 -23.12
CA VAL A 83 4.64 31.47 -22.04
C VAL A 83 5.79 30.57 -22.50
N ARG A 84 6.75 30.31 -21.60
CA ARG A 84 7.77 29.28 -21.72
C ARG A 84 7.67 28.37 -20.51
N LEU A 85 7.51 27.08 -20.74
CA LEU A 85 7.46 26.06 -19.67
C LEU A 85 8.51 25.00 -19.94
N THR A 86 9.22 24.62 -18.87
CA THR A 86 10.16 23.50 -18.84
C THR A 86 9.59 22.47 -17.88
N LEU A 87 9.41 21.23 -18.34
CA LEU A 87 8.94 20.10 -17.52
C LEU A 87 10.00 18.99 -17.51
N GLY A 88 10.37 18.55 -16.29
CA GLY A 88 11.47 17.63 -15.99
C GLY A 88 12.35 18.20 -14.87
N ASP A 89 13.03 17.33 -14.10
CA ASP A 89 13.96 17.78 -13.04
C ASP A 89 15.26 18.35 -13.66
N ASN A 90 15.84 19.35 -13.00
CA ASN A 90 17.06 20.09 -13.40
C ASN A 90 18.31 19.24 -13.49
#